data_AF-A0A8J9UXD3-F1
#
_entry.id   AF-A0A8J9UXD3-F1
#
_cell.length_a   1.000
_cell.length_b   1.000
_cell.length_c   1.000
_cell.angle_alpha   90.00
_cell.angle_beta   90.00
_cell.angle_gamma   90.00
#
_symmetry.space_group_name_H-M   'P 1'
#
loop_
_entity.id
_entity.type
_entity.pdbx_description
1 polymer ?
#
loop_
_entity_poly.entity_id
_entity_poly.type
_entity_poly.pdbx_seq_one_letter_code
_entity_poly.pdbx_strand_id
1 'polypeptide(L)'
;MGLKIQIQKTKKILNGTSYYIKEDFPKDVLIKRKELQTELKKERAQGKKAFIKYDKLVILEKNTQAGQQQLPNKKRHLSESPESSNNYNNNEKQNKKQHTKINKKNNMNNFVIKKPTLLHPVQSPSYEQNPNHMKTPTE
;
A
#
# COMPACT_ATOMS: atom_id res chain seq x y z
N MET A 1 -7.66 -4.89 2.27
CA MET A 1 -6.27 -5.04 1.76
C MET A 1 -5.27 -3.97 2.24
N GLY A 2 -5.63 -3.03 3.13
CA GLY A 2 -4.70 -1.96 3.57
C GLY A 2 -3.77 -2.33 4.73
N LEU A 3 -4.21 -3.18 5.65
CA LEU A 3 -3.50 -3.46 6.90
C LEU A 3 -2.12 -4.09 6.68
N LYS A 4 -2.02 -5.13 5.84
CA LYS A 4 -0.75 -5.77 5.45
C LYS A 4 0.28 -4.75 4.93
N ILE A 5 -0.16 -3.87 4.03
CA ILE A 5 0.68 -2.82 3.43
C ILE A 5 1.13 -1.82 4.50
N GLN A 6 0.22 -1.42 5.40
CA GLN A 6 0.53 -0.49 6.49
C GLN A 6 1.55 -1.07 7.47
N ILE A 7 1.41 -2.34 7.85
CA ILE A 7 2.38 -3.05 8.71
C ILE A 7 3.76 -3.09 8.04
N GLN A 8 3.83 -3.41 6.75
CA GLN A 8 5.12 -3.47 6.05
C GLN A 8 5.78 -2.11 5.85
N LYS A 9 5.00 -1.05 5.67
CA LYS A 9 5.54 0.32 5.59
C LYS A 9 6.14 0.76 6.92
N THR A 10 5.55 0.33 8.04
CA THR A 10 5.96 0.71 9.41
C THR A 10 6.98 -0.24 10.03
N LYS A 11 7.38 -1.31 9.34
CA LYS A 11 8.34 -2.33 9.84
C LYS A 11 9.67 -1.79 10.36
N LYS A 12 10.08 -0.59 9.94
CA LYS A 12 11.32 0.06 10.41
C LYS A 12 11.30 0.35 11.91
N ILE A 13 10.12 0.45 12.53
CA ILE A 13 9.95 0.63 13.97
C ILE A 13 10.54 -0.56 14.76
N LEU A 14 10.61 -1.75 14.15
CA LEU A 14 11.17 -2.95 14.77
C LEU A 14 12.70 -3.00 14.70
N ASN A 15 13.36 -2.04 14.04
CA ASN A 15 14.82 -1.98 13.99
C ASN A 15 15.36 -1.78 15.42
N GLY A 16 16.29 -2.64 15.84
CA GLY A 16 16.83 -2.65 17.21
C GLY A 16 16.13 -3.63 18.15
N THR A 17 15.05 -4.28 17.71
CA THR A 17 14.45 -5.42 18.40
C THR A 17 14.94 -6.74 17.81
N SER A 18 14.68 -7.86 18.49
CA SER A 18 14.96 -9.22 17.99
C SER A 18 14.02 -9.63 16.83
N TYR A 19 12.93 -8.89 16.61
CA TYR A 19 11.89 -9.26 15.67
C TYR A 19 12.10 -8.62 14.30
N TYR A 20 11.80 -9.38 13.24
CA TYR A 20 11.78 -8.88 11.86
C TYR A 20 10.54 -9.36 11.11
N ILE A 21 10.08 -8.55 10.17
CA ILE A 21 8.93 -8.88 9.31
C ILE A 21 9.37 -8.85 7.86
N LYS A 22 9.08 -9.94 7.14
CA LYS A 22 9.26 -10.07 5.69
C LYS A 22 7.96 -10.54 5.04
N GLU A 23 7.91 -10.36 3.72
CA GLU A 23 6.88 -10.98 2.90
C GLU A 23 7.15 -12.48 2.77
N ASP A 24 6.07 -13.26 2.76
CA ASP A 24 6.12 -14.67 2.43
C ASP A 24 6.12 -14.82 0.90
N PHE A 25 7.09 -15.56 0.36
CA PHE A 25 7.27 -15.76 -1.07
C PHE A 25 7.45 -17.25 -1.36
N PRO A 26 6.98 -17.74 -2.53
CA PRO A 26 7.21 -19.12 -2.93
C PRO A 26 8.70 -19.40 -3.12
N LYS A 27 9.10 -20.68 -3.00
CA LYS A 27 10.49 -21.13 -3.03
C LYS A 27 11.26 -20.62 -4.26
N ASP A 28 10.65 -20.69 -5.44
CA ASP A 28 11.27 -20.27 -6.70
C ASP A 28 11.65 -18.79 -6.68
N VAL A 29 10.81 -17.96 -6.07
CA VAL A 29 11.06 -16.51 -5.93
C VAL A 29 12.16 -16.26 -4.91
N LEU A 30 12.23 -17.04 -3.83
CA LEU A 30 13.32 -16.93 -2.85
C LEU A 30 14.69 -17.25 -3.48
N ILE A 31 14.77 -18.26 -4.34
CA ILE A 31 15.99 -18.63 -5.06
C ILE A 31 16.41 -17.48 -5.99
N LYS A 32 15.53 -17.03 -6.88
CA LYS A 32 15.79 -15.88 -7.77
C LYS A 32 16.23 -14.63 -7.00
N ARG A 33 15.58 -14.33 -5.88
CA ARG A 33 15.94 -13.17 -5.06
C ARG A 33 17.34 -13.27 -4.47
N LYS A 34 17.80 -14.47 -4.12
CA LYS A 34 19.15 -14.71 -3.61
C LYS A 34 20.20 -14.43 -4.70
N GLU A 35 19.92 -14.85 -5.93
CA GLU A 35 20.77 -14.60 -7.11
C GLU A 35 20.86 -13.10 -7.41
N LEU A 36 19.71 -12.44 -7.55
CA LEU A 36 19.62 -11.01 -7.82
C LEU A 36 20.24 -10.13 -6.73
N GLN A 37 20.38 -10.64 -5.51
CA GLN A 37 21.00 -9.90 -4.41
C GLN A 37 22.48 -9.63 -4.67
N THR A 38 23.17 -10.52 -5.39
CA THR A 38 24.58 -10.32 -5.79
C THR A 38 24.70 -9.19 -6.80
N GLU A 39 23.86 -9.18 -7.84
CA GLU A 39 23.81 -8.13 -8.85
C GLU A 39 23.43 -6.78 -8.25
N LEU A 40 22.41 -6.75 -7.37
CA LEU A 40 21.99 -5.55 -6.68
C LEU A 40 23.13 -4.90 -5.87
N LYS A 41 24.01 -5.69 -5.25
CA LYS A 41 25.19 -5.14 -4.55
C LYS A 41 26.17 -4.50 -5.54
N LYS A 42 26.41 -5.12 -6.70
CA LYS A 42 27.28 -4.56 -7.75
C LYS A 42 26.73 -3.23 -8.26
N GLU A 43 25.45 -3.16 -8.61
CA GLU A 43 24.81 -1.93 -9.09
C GLU A 43 24.84 -0.81 -8.04
N ARG A 44 24.66 -1.13 -6.75
CA ARG A 44 24.78 -0.15 -5.66
C ARG A 44 26.21 0.32 -5.44
N ALA A 45 27.20 -0.56 -5.58
CA ALA A 45 28.62 -0.20 -5.50
C ALA A 45 29.01 0.76 -6.65
N GLN A 46 28.41 0.60 -7.83
CA GLN A 46 28.55 1.54 -8.95
C GLN A 46 27.82 2.88 -8.74
N GLY A 47 27.13 3.08 -7.61
CA GLY A 47 26.43 4.33 -7.30
C GLY A 47 25.04 4.47 -7.96
N LYS A 48 24.51 3.39 -8.55
CA LYS A 48 23.14 3.36 -9.10
C LYS A 48 22.13 3.04 -8.01
N LYS A 49 20.91 3.57 -8.16
CA LYS A 49 19.81 3.33 -7.21
C LYS A 49 19.02 2.08 -7.61
N ALA A 50 19.41 0.92 -7.08
CA ALA A 50 18.79 -0.37 -7.41
C ALA A 50 18.05 -1.03 -6.22
N PHE A 51 16.94 -1.71 -6.52
CA PHE A 51 16.14 -2.49 -5.56
C PHE A 51 15.50 -3.72 -6.21
N ILE A 52 15.24 -4.78 -5.43
CA ILE A 52 14.55 -5.98 -5.92
C ILE A 52 13.07 -5.90 -5.56
N LYS A 53 12.20 -6.06 -6.55
CA LYS A 53 10.74 -6.18 -6.38
C LYS A 53 10.30 -7.54 -6.87
N TYR A 54 9.74 -8.35 -5.97
CA TYR A 54 9.41 -9.76 -6.22
C TYR A 54 10.63 -10.52 -6.76
N ASP A 55 10.62 -10.97 -8.02
CA ASP A 55 11.69 -11.70 -8.71
C ASP A 55 12.45 -10.85 -9.74
N LYS A 56 12.39 -9.51 -9.63
CA LYS A 56 12.99 -8.58 -10.59
C LYS A 56 13.94 -7.59 -9.91
N LEU A 57 15.07 -7.34 -10.55
CA LEU A 57 15.96 -6.21 -10.23
C LEU A 57 15.46 -4.97 -10.96
N VAL A 58 15.22 -3.89 -10.21
CA VAL A 58 14.81 -2.59 -10.75
C VAL A 58 15.92 -1.58 -10.49
N ILE A 59 16.49 -1.03 -11.55
CA ILE A 59 17.50 0.02 -11.51
C ILE A 59 16.79 1.33 -11.84
N LEU A 60 16.79 2.26 -10.89
CA LEU A 60 16.28 3.60 -11.12
C LEU A 60 17.39 4.44 -11.73
N GLU A 61 17.31 4.64 -13.03
CA GLU A 61 18.15 5.59 -13.74
C GLU A 61 17.81 7.01 -13.27
N LYS A 62 18.85 7.77 -12.92
CA LYS A 62 18.71 9.21 -12.73
C LYS A 62 18.61 9.74 -14.16
N ASN A 63 17.42 10.11 -14.62
CA ASN A 63 17.28 10.80 -15.90
C ASN A 63 18.04 12.13 -15.81
N THR A 64 19.34 12.11 -16.13
CA THR A 64 20.14 13.30 -16.44
C THR A 64 19.88 13.79 -17.86
N GLN A 65 18.84 13.27 -18.51
CA GLN A 65 18.37 13.74 -19.80
C GLN A 65 16.96 14.29 -19.64
N ALA A 66 16.82 15.57 -19.95
CA ALA A 66 15.55 16.20 -20.25
C ALA A 66 14.71 15.28 -21.13
N GLY A 67 13.51 14.85 -20.68
CA GLY A 67 12.51 14.28 -21.58
C GLY A 67 11.82 12.97 -21.19
N GLN A 68 12.16 12.29 -20.09
CA GLN A 68 11.47 11.05 -19.70
C GLN A 68 10.68 11.21 -18.39
N GLN A 69 9.60 11.97 -18.53
CA GLN A 69 8.25 11.67 -18.01
C GLN A 69 8.19 10.94 -16.66
N GLN A 70 8.48 11.67 -15.57
CA GLN A 70 7.52 11.63 -14.48
C GLN A 70 6.20 12.06 -15.13
N LEU A 71 5.23 11.17 -15.30
CA LEU A 71 3.93 11.58 -15.83
C LEU A 71 3.46 12.70 -14.89
N PRO A 72 3.45 13.98 -15.32
CA PRO A 72 2.78 14.97 -14.51
C PRO A 72 1.34 14.47 -14.46
N ASN A 73 0.66 14.72 -13.35
CA ASN A 73 -0.78 14.55 -13.27
C ASN A 73 -1.39 15.46 -14.36
N LYS A 74 -1.44 14.99 -15.61
CA LYS A 74 -1.72 15.77 -16.81
C LYS A 74 -3.21 15.96 -16.76
N LYS A 75 -3.62 17.01 -16.05
CA LYS A 75 -4.97 17.54 -16.18
C LYS A 75 -5.22 17.66 -17.68
N ARG A 76 -6.25 16.95 -18.14
CA ARG A 76 -6.61 16.86 -19.56
C ARG A 76 -6.56 18.25 -20.17
N HIS A 77 -5.81 18.43 -21.25
CA HIS A 77 -5.96 19.62 -22.07
C HIS A 77 -7.36 19.51 -22.70
N LEU A 78 -8.22 20.48 -22.43
CA LEU A 78 -9.48 20.62 -23.14
C LEU A 78 -9.10 20.98 -24.58
N SER A 79 -9.59 20.19 -25.55
CA SER A 79 -9.49 20.58 -26.95
C SER A 79 -10.33 21.83 -27.16
N GLU A 80 -9.76 22.86 -27.79
CA GLU A 80 -10.55 23.95 -28.33
C GLU A 80 -11.42 23.38 -29.45
N SER A 81 -12.73 23.41 -29.21
CA SER A 81 -13.74 23.06 -30.22
C SER A 81 -13.60 24.04 -31.40
N PRO A 82 -13.70 23.58 -32.66
CA PRO A 82 -13.59 24.49 -33.80
C PRO A 82 -14.63 25.62 -33.69
N GLU A 83 -14.17 26.86 -33.89
CA GLU A 83 -15.03 28.05 -33.94
C GLU A 83 -16.02 27.90 -35.11
N SER A 84 -17.32 27.86 -34.81
CA SER A 84 -18.32 28.08 -35.84
C SER A 84 -18.26 29.56 -36.24
N SER A 85 -17.83 29.83 -37.47
CA SER A 85 -17.82 31.16 -38.07
C SER A 85 -19.25 31.66 -38.32
N ASN A 86 -19.97 32.02 -37.27
CA ASN A 86 -21.20 32.76 -37.39
C ASN A 86 -20.90 34.23 -37.16
N ASN A 87 -20.74 34.94 -38.28
CA ASN A 87 -20.79 36.40 -38.36
C ASN A 87 -22.09 36.91 -37.73
N TYR A 88 -22.04 37.33 -36.47
CA TYR A 88 -23.02 38.26 -35.93
C TYR A 88 -22.31 39.29 -35.05
N ASN A 89 -22.21 40.49 -35.60
CA ASN A 89 -22.01 41.71 -34.84
C ASN A 89 -23.07 41.75 -33.72
N ASN A 90 -22.64 41.88 -32.46
CA ASN A 90 -23.10 42.95 -31.57
C ASN A 90 -22.41 42.87 -30.20
N ASN A 91 -22.06 44.07 -29.73
CA ASN A 91 -21.50 44.40 -28.43
C ASN A 91 -22.32 43.81 -27.27
N GLU A 92 -21.66 43.14 -26.32
CA GLU A 92 -21.88 43.31 -24.87
C GLU A 92 -20.92 42.40 -24.07
N LYS A 93 -19.95 43.02 -23.38
CA LYS A 93 -19.09 42.35 -22.41
C LYS A 93 -19.88 42.09 -21.12
N GLN A 94 -20.58 40.96 -21.04
CA GLN A 94 -21.11 40.47 -19.77
C GLN A 94 -20.12 39.51 -19.10
N ASN A 95 -19.27 40.04 -18.23
CA ASN A 95 -18.46 39.26 -17.29
C ASN A 95 -19.37 38.58 -16.25
N LYS A 96 -19.93 37.41 -16.55
CA LYS A 96 -20.60 36.56 -15.55
C LYS A 96 -19.52 35.82 -14.75
N LYS A 97 -19.16 36.36 -13.58
CA LYS A 97 -18.31 35.69 -12.59
C LYS A 97 -18.97 34.37 -12.20
N GLN A 98 -18.25 33.25 -12.39
CA GLN A 98 -18.69 31.92 -11.96
C GLN A 98 -18.79 31.88 -10.43
N HIS A 99 -19.80 31.16 -9.91
CA HIS A 99 -19.98 30.95 -8.48
C HIS A 99 -18.80 30.13 -7.91
N THR A 100 -18.24 30.57 -6.78
CA THR A 100 -17.23 29.79 -6.07
C THR A 100 -17.88 28.57 -5.42
N LYS A 101 -17.36 27.37 -5.71
CA LYS A 101 -17.81 26.14 -5.05
C LYS A 101 -17.37 26.16 -3.58
N ILE A 102 -18.33 26.15 -2.66
CA ILE A 102 -18.09 25.98 -1.23
C ILE A 102 -17.62 24.54 -0.99
N ASN A 103 -16.35 24.37 -0.59
CA ASN A 103 -15.86 23.08 -0.08
C ASN A 103 -16.48 22.83 1.32
N LYS A 104 -17.63 22.15 1.37
CA LYS A 104 -18.18 21.62 2.64
C LYS A 104 -17.21 20.54 3.15
N LYS A 105 -16.43 20.88 4.18
CA LYS A 105 -15.67 19.91 4.96
C LYS A 105 -16.66 19.12 5.82
N ASN A 106 -17.06 17.93 5.36
CA ASN A 106 -17.92 17.03 6.14
C ASN A 106 -17.11 16.49 7.33
N ASN A 107 -17.33 17.08 8.51
CA ASN A 107 -16.79 16.61 9.77
C ASN A 107 -17.59 15.38 10.24
N MET A 108 -17.20 14.17 9.84
CA MET A 108 -17.81 12.92 10.30
C MET A 108 -17.35 12.54 11.72
N ASN A 109 -17.72 13.34 12.71
CA ASN A 109 -17.47 13.03 14.12
C ASN A 109 -18.54 12.11 14.75
N ASN A 110 -19.61 11.74 14.02
CA ASN A 110 -20.76 11.04 14.60
C ASN A 110 -20.87 9.55 14.27
N PHE A 111 -19.85 8.92 13.68
CA PHE A 111 -19.85 7.45 13.57
C PHE A 111 -19.21 6.84 14.81
N VAL A 112 -19.95 6.92 15.92
CA VAL A 112 -19.65 6.13 17.13
C VAL A 112 -19.89 4.66 16.78
N ILE A 113 -18.80 3.94 16.52
CA ILE A 113 -18.79 2.48 16.39
C ILE A 113 -19.14 1.94 17.79
N LYS A 114 -20.40 1.53 18.00
CA LYS A 114 -20.76 0.76 19.18
C LYS A 114 -19.97 -0.55 19.13
N LYS A 115 -19.07 -0.73 20.10
CA LYS A 115 -18.29 -1.96 20.31
C LYS A 115 -19.27 -3.14 20.50
N PRO A 116 -19.15 -4.23 19.72
CA PRO A 116 -20.01 -5.39 19.88
C PRO A 116 -19.72 -6.07 21.22
N THR A 117 -20.77 -6.34 22.00
CA THR A 117 -20.72 -7.17 23.20
C THR A 117 -20.65 -8.63 22.80
N LEU A 118 -19.50 -9.28 23.02
CA LEU A 118 -19.36 -10.72 22.84
C LEU A 118 -19.88 -11.43 24.11
N LEU A 119 -21.01 -12.12 23.99
CA LEU A 119 -21.47 -13.06 25.00
C LEU A 119 -20.70 -14.37 24.80
N HIS A 120 -19.93 -14.78 25.81
CA HIS A 120 -19.30 -16.10 25.84
C HIS A 120 -20.30 -17.13 26.38
N PRO A 121 -20.53 -18.27 25.70
CA PRO A 121 -21.32 -19.35 26.28
C PRO A 121 -20.57 -19.97 27.47
N VAL A 122 -21.30 -20.15 28.57
CA VAL A 122 -20.84 -20.81 29.79
C VAL A 122 -20.51 -22.27 29.43
N GLN A 123 -19.24 -22.66 29.54
CA GLN A 123 -18.84 -24.06 29.47
C GLN A 123 -19.14 -24.73 30.80
N SER A 124 -20.06 -25.69 30.81
CA SER A 124 -20.23 -26.64 31.91
C SER A 124 -19.07 -27.65 31.88
N PRO A 125 -18.34 -27.86 32.99
CA PRO A 125 -17.33 -28.92 33.05
C PRO A 125 -18.01 -30.27 33.36
N SER A 126 -18.06 -31.18 32.38
CA SER A 126 -18.31 -32.60 32.65
C SER A 126 -16.97 -33.27 32.90
N TYR A 127 -16.67 -33.50 34.18
CA TYR A 127 -15.56 -34.36 34.61
C TYR A 127 -16.00 -35.83 34.44
N GLU A 128 -15.49 -36.51 33.42
CA GLU A 128 -15.50 -37.98 33.41
C GLU A 128 -14.20 -38.48 34.02
N GLN A 129 -14.31 -39.02 35.23
CA GLN A 129 -13.27 -39.77 35.90
C GLN A 129 -13.13 -41.12 35.20
N ASN A 130 -11.98 -41.38 34.58
CA ASN A 130 -11.57 -42.74 34.20
C ASN A 130 -10.60 -43.28 35.27
N PRO A 131 -11.00 -44.27 36.09
CA PRO A 131 -10.09 -44.93 36.99
C PRO A 131 -9.41 -46.13 36.29
N ASN A 132 -8.15 -46.35 36.65
CA ASN A 132 -7.39 -47.59 36.55
C ASN A 132 -6.70 -47.95 35.21
N HIS A 133 -5.38 -47.70 35.17
CA HIS A 133 -4.45 -48.83 35.23
C HIS A 133 -3.09 -48.41 35.81
N MET A 134 -2.80 -48.88 37.03
CA MET A 134 -1.43 -48.97 37.55
C MET A 134 -0.73 -50.19 36.97
N LYS A 135 0.61 -50.09 36.89
CA LYS A 135 1.69 -51.11 36.98
C LYS A 135 2.70 -50.88 35.84
N THR A 136 4.02 -50.83 36.01
CA THR A 136 5.02 -50.85 37.10
C THR A 136 6.37 -50.49 36.42
N PRO A 137 7.42 -50.08 37.15
CA PRO A 137 8.72 -49.75 36.59
C PRO A 137 9.68 -50.96 36.58
N THR A 138 10.57 -51.03 35.59
CA THR A 138 11.76 -51.90 35.65
C THR A 138 12.96 -51.22 34.99
N GLU A 139 14.00 -51.07 35.83
CA GLU A 139 15.44 -50.85 35.62
C GLU A 139 15.97 -49.89 34.54
#